data_AF-A0A382LFE6-F1
#
_entry.id   AF-A0A382LFE6-F1
#
_cell.length_a   1.000
_cell.length_b   1.000
_cell.length_c   1.000
_cell.angle_alpha   90.00
_cell.angle_beta   90.00
_cell.angle_gamma   90.00
#
_symmetry.space_group_name_H-M   'P 1'
#
loop_
_entity.id
_entity.type
_entity.pdbx_description
1 polymer ?
#
loop_
_entity_poly.entity_id
_entity_poly.type
_entity_poly.pdbx_seq_one_letter_code
_entity_poly.pdbx_strand_id
1 'polypeptide(L)'
;MLAFAKDITQKNPNHPEESKNSELKAYMDYQRTLNHERLIYHALEHAKTSLQSSMTECENDQEKLESYLKKNFPLSLGCIKNADTCIFMLRKLINGHNSSNNWYKMNTYYHALVYDCIKSFVDIYNSKVRETPEKAEELKISDGGEVDFDDWVNLFLPDLDFHIGKDLSGPQYPFAKRNKGIEEKIKAATNNGKSFEDALLEVKDEYDIDDSSINFLQNKEINKENMELFYTSVENPIYEYLTEKEDGSWGAVEGESLLDQAYYLGSTLKVWEWRKKEDAESFMEDMAKSIKK
;
A
#
# COMPACT_ATOMS: atom_id res chain seq x y z
N MET A 1 14.38 9.64 -0.32
CA MET A 1 13.26 8.91 -0.89
C MET A 1 12.87 7.84 0.10
N LEU A 2 11.58 7.62 0.31
CA LEU A 2 11.14 6.46 1.09
C LEU A 2 11.36 5.20 0.25
N ALA A 3 11.87 4.15 0.87
CA ALA A 3 12.06 2.86 0.21
C ALA A 3 10.75 2.07 0.24
N PHE A 4 10.27 1.69 -0.93
CA PHE A 4 9.14 0.78 -1.16
C PHE A 4 9.63 -0.57 -1.68
N ALA A 5 8.75 -1.51 -1.98
CA ALA A 5 9.09 -2.82 -2.57
C ALA A 5 9.61 -2.72 -4.00
N LYS A 6 9.32 -1.63 -4.71
CA LYS A 6 9.79 -1.33 -6.06
C LYS A 6 10.25 0.13 -6.13
N ASP A 7 11.06 0.44 -7.13
CA ASP A 7 11.50 1.82 -7.38
C ASP A 7 10.31 2.70 -7.83
N ILE A 8 9.84 3.54 -6.92
CA ILE A 8 8.74 4.49 -7.16
C ILE A 8 9.13 5.65 -8.10
N THR A 9 10.42 5.79 -8.43
CA THR A 9 10.93 6.81 -9.37
C THR A 9 10.94 6.31 -10.80
N GLN A 10 10.75 5.00 -11.02
CA GLN A 10 10.65 4.41 -12.34
C GLN A 10 9.36 4.85 -13.04
N LYS A 11 9.49 5.63 -14.11
CA LYS A 11 8.35 6.20 -14.86
C LYS A 11 7.94 5.38 -16.08
N ASN A 12 8.84 4.52 -16.55
CA ASN A 12 8.61 3.76 -17.77
C ASN A 12 8.92 2.28 -17.52
N PRO A 13 8.17 1.60 -16.63
CA PRO A 13 8.34 0.16 -16.46
C PRO A 13 8.06 -0.56 -17.79
N ASN A 14 8.81 -1.63 -18.05
CA ASN A 14 8.74 -2.44 -19.25
C ASN A 14 8.85 -3.91 -18.89
N HIS A 15 8.04 -4.75 -19.51
CA HIS A 15 8.06 -6.20 -19.33
C HIS A 15 8.37 -6.91 -20.67
N PRO A 16 9.27 -7.90 -20.72
CA PRO A 16 9.72 -8.55 -21.98
C PRO A 16 8.57 -9.15 -22.83
N GLU A 17 7.52 -9.62 -22.18
CA GLU A 17 6.39 -10.30 -22.83
C GLU A 17 5.21 -9.39 -23.23
N GLU A 18 5.30 -8.07 -23.05
CA GLU A 18 4.22 -7.14 -23.42
C GLU A 18 3.80 -7.24 -24.90
N SER A 19 4.74 -7.59 -25.79
CA SER A 19 4.46 -7.74 -27.22
C SER A 19 3.68 -9.02 -27.56
N LYS A 20 3.66 -10.00 -26.65
CA LYS A 20 3.04 -11.32 -26.84
C LYS A 20 1.72 -11.47 -26.09
N ASN A 21 1.49 -10.63 -25.08
CA ASN A 21 0.30 -10.66 -24.24
C ASN A 21 -0.36 -9.27 -24.21
N SER A 22 -1.51 -9.14 -24.87
CA SER A 22 -2.26 -7.88 -24.95
C SER A 22 -2.82 -7.41 -23.60
N GLU A 23 -3.13 -8.34 -22.69
CA GLU A 23 -3.63 -8.02 -21.35
C GLU A 23 -2.50 -7.43 -20.50
N LEU A 24 -1.33 -8.06 -20.56
CA LEU A 24 -0.12 -7.54 -19.93
C LEU A 24 0.27 -6.18 -20.51
N LYS A 25 0.16 -5.99 -21.84
CA LYS A 25 0.39 -4.69 -22.48
C LYS A 25 -0.51 -3.60 -21.91
N ALA A 26 -1.82 -3.88 -21.81
CA ALA A 26 -2.79 -2.94 -21.27
C ALA A 26 -2.51 -2.60 -19.80
N TYR A 27 -2.15 -3.60 -18.99
CA TYR A 27 -1.76 -3.40 -17.60
C TYR A 27 -0.47 -2.56 -17.47
N MET A 28 0.54 -2.82 -18.29
CA MET A 28 1.79 -2.04 -18.28
C MET A 28 1.58 -0.62 -18.80
N ASP A 29 0.69 -0.42 -19.77
CA ASP A 29 0.27 0.92 -20.20
C ASP A 29 -0.39 1.68 -19.04
N TYR A 30 -1.26 1.03 -18.27
CA TYR A 30 -1.81 1.61 -17.05
C TYR A 30 -0.71 1.98 -16.05
N GLN A 31 0.23 1.08 -15.74
CA GLN A 31 1.34 1.39 -14.82
C GLN A 31 2.15 2.60 -15.28
N ARG A 32 2.38 2.75 -16.59
CA ARG A 32 3.09 3.91 -17.18
C ARG A 32 2.34 5.23 -17.07
N THR A 33 1.02 5.20 -16.84
CA THR A 33 0.26 6.44 -16.58
C THR A 33 0.48 6.98 -15.18
N LEU A 34 0.98 6.16 -14.24
CA LEU A 34 1.05 6.50 -12.82
C LEU A 34 2.38 7.15 -12.44
N ASN A 35 2.30 8.17 -11.59
CA ASN A 35 3.44 8.80 -10.94
C ASN A 35 3.41 8.50 -9.44
N HIS A 36 4.05 7.41 -9.06
CA HIS A 36 4.05 6.90 -7.68
C HIS A 36 4.69 7.87 -6.69
N GLU A 37 5.79 8.54 -7.08
CA GLU A 37 6.43 9.58 -6.28
C GLU A 37 5.46 10.71 -5.92
N ARG A 38 4.67 11.19 -6.91
CA ARG A 38 3.65 12.22 -6.70
C ARG A 38 2.48 11.73 -5.86
N LEU A 39 2.03 10.50 -6.07
CA LEU A 39 0.97 9.89 -5.27
C LEU A 39 1.34 9.92 -3.78
N ILE A 40 2.52 9.42 -3.45
CA ILE A 40 3.02 9.37 -2.06
C ILE A 40 3.18 10.79 -1.49
N TYR A 41 3.80 11.69 -2.26
CA TYR A 41 3.99 13.08 -1.84
C TYR A 41 2.66 13.74 -1.45
N HIS A 42 1.65 13.67 -2.32
CA HIS A 42 0.37 14.30 -2.08
C HIS A 42 -0.43 13.61 -0.98
N ALA A 43 -0.35 12.28 -0.86
CA ALA A 43 -1.00 11.54 0.22
C ALA A 43 -0.47 11.95 1.60
N LEU A 44 0.86 12.01 1.76
CA LEU A 44 1.49 12.40 3.02
C LEU A 44 1.20 13.87 3.37
N GLU A 45 1.30 14.77 2.39
CA GLU A 45 1.02 16.19 2.62
C GLU A 45 -0.45 16.46 2.94
N HIS A 46 -1.37 15.76 2.28
CA HIS A 46 -2.79 15.82 2.61
C HIS A 46 -3.03 15.38 4.05
N ALA A 47 -2.54 14.19 4.43
CA ALA A 47 -2.74 13.66 5.77
C ALA A 47 -2.18 14.58 6.86
N LYS A 48 -0.97 15.12 6.67
CA LYS A 48 -0.36 16.09 7.60
C LYS A 48 -1.20 17.36 7.70
N THR A 49 -1.52 17.98 6.57
CA THR A 49 -2.24 19.26 6.54
C THR A 49 -3.63 19.12 7.18
N SER A 50 -4.37 18.08 6.81
CA SER A 50 -5.71 17.83 7.34
C SER A 50 -5.70 17.52 8.84
N LEU A 51 -4.69 16.78 9.33
CA LEU A 51 -4.54 16.54 10.77
C LEU A 51 -4.19 17.84 11.52
N GLN A 52 -3.27 18.67 11.00
CA GLN A 52 -2.93 19.95 11.61
C GLN A 52 -4.15 20.89 11.69
N SER A 53 -4.93 21.00 10.60
CA SER A 53 -6.18 21.76 10.61
C SER A 53 -7.16 21.22 11.63
N SER A 54 -7.32 19.89 11.71
CA SER A 54 -8.23 19.26 12.68
C SER A 54 -7.79 19.49 14.13
N MET A 55 -6.48 19.47 14.41
CA MET A 55 -5.94 19.79 15.74
C MET A 55 -6.25 21.23 16.13
N THR A 56 -6.14 22.19 15.22
CA THR A 56 -6.49 23.60 15.48
C THR A 56 -8.00 23.79 15.65
N GLU A 57 -8.81 23.17 14.79
CA GLU A 57 -10.28 23.27 14.86
C GLU A 57 -10.87 22.59 16.11
N CYS A 58 -10.19 21.57 16.64
CA CYS A 58 -10.63 20.77 17.77
C CYS A 58 -9.81 21.05 19.05
N GLU A 59 -9.11 22.20 19.14
CA GLU A 59 -8.21 22.52 20.27
C GLU A 59 -8.88 22.35 21.65
N ASN A 60 -10.19 22.58 21.73
CA ASN A 60 -10.99 22.43 22.95
C ASN A 60 -11.94 21.22 22.94
N ASP A 61 -11.84 20.33 21.95
CA ASP A 61 -12.74 19.19 21.73
C ASP A 61 -11.96 17.92 21.40
N GLN A 62 -11.44 17.29 22.45
CA GLN A 62 -10.62 16.08 22.34
C GLN A 62 -11.39 14.90 21.72
N GLU A 63 -12.69 14.78 21.99
CA GLU A 63 -13.52 13.68 21.46
C GLU A 63 -13.66 13.79 19.93
N LYS A 64 -13.83 15.01 19.42
CA LYS A 64 -13.88 15.27 17.98
C LYS A 64 -12.53 14.98 17.32
N LEU A 65 -11.41 15.34 17.96
CA LEU A 65 -10.08 15.01 17.46
C LEU A 65 -9.83 13.49 17.44
N GLU A 66 -10.21 12.77 18.49
CA GLU A 66 -10.12 11.31 18.53
C GLU A 66 -10.97 10.65 17.44
N SER A 67 -12.17 11.17 17.20
CA SER A 67 -13.06 10.70 16.14
C SER A 67 -12.45 10.93 14.76
N TYR A 68 -11.82 12.08 14.55
CA TYR A 68 -11.05 12.36 13.34
C TYR A 68 -9.91 11.36 13.15
N LEU A 69 -9.12 11.10 14.19
CA LEU A 69 -8.00 10.16 14.13
C LEU A 69 -8.49 8.74 13.80
N LYS A 70 -9.54 8.25 14.47
CA LYS A 70 -10.09 6.90 14.25
C LYS A 70 -10.58 6.72 12.81
N LYS A 71 -11.14 7.77 12.22
CA LYS A 71 -11.64 7.76 10.84
C LYS A 71 -10.50 7.76 9.81
N ASN A 72 -9.47 8.58 10.01
CA ASN A 72 -8.44 8.83 8.98
C ASN A 72 -7.21 7.94 9.13
N PHE A 73 -6.98 7.36 10.31
CA PHE A 73 -5.85 6.49 10.62
C PHE A 73 -6.29 5.17 11.27
N PRO A 74 -7.25 4.44 10.66
CA PRO A 74 -7.88 3.28 11.31
C PRO A 74 -6.90 2.15 11.61
N LEU A 75 -5.83 1.98 10.83
CA LEU A 75 -4.85 0.94 11.05
C LEU A 75 -3.76 1.38 12.02
N SER A 76 -3.20 2.57 11.82
CA SER A 76 -2.02 3.02 12.56
C SER A 76 -2.34 3.57 13.95
N LEU A 77 -3.56 4.08 14.18
CA LEU A 77 -3.92 4.74 15.43
C LEU A 77 -3.79 3.84 16.66
N GLY A 78 -4.08 2.53 16.53
CA GLY A 78 -4.00 1.57 17.63
C GLY A 78 -2.64 1.58 18.34
N CYS A 79 -1.58 1.84 17.58
CA CYS A 79 -0.20 1.89 18.05
C CYS A 79 0.37 3.32 18.21
N ILE A 80 -0.07 4.28 17.38
CA ILE A 80 0.42 5.68 17.42
C ILE A 80 -0.22 6.48 18.58
N LYS A 81 -1.43 6.09 19.01
CA LYS A 81 -2.21 6.61 20.14
C LYS A 81 -2.67 8.07 20.06
N ASN A 82 -1.86 9.02 19.60
CA ASN A 82 -2.18 10.45 19.67
C ASN A 82 -1.76 11.25 18.42
N ALA A 83 -2.36 12.44 18.27
CA ALA A 83 -2.16 13.32 17.12
C ALA A 83 -0.72 13.84 17.00
N ASP A 84 -0.07 14.19 18.12
CA ASP A 84 1.30 14.74 18.11
C ASP A 84 2.31 13.72 17.55
N THR A 85 2.18 12.46 17.97
CA THR A 85 3.01 11.36 17.49
C THR A 85 2.76 11.11 16.00
N CYS A 86 1.48 11.13 15.58
CA CYS A 86 1.13 11.02 14.16
C CYS A 86 1.76 12.14 13.33
N ILE A 87 1.64 13.41 13.75
CA ILE A 87 2.26 14.56 13.08
C ILE A 87 3.78 14.43 13.02
N PHE A 88 4.42 14.00 14.10
CA PHE A 88 5.86 13.79 14.13
C PHE A 88 6.29 12.75 13.08
N MET A 89 5.60 11.61 13.03
CA MET A 89 5.87 10.55 12.05
C MET A 89 5.61 11.03 10.62
N LEU A 90 4.51 11.75 10.36
CA LEU A 90 4.21 12.32 9.04
C LEU A 90 5.31 13.28 8.58
N ARG A 91 5.84 14.12 9.47
CA ARG A 91 6.97 15.01 9.15
C ARG A 91 8.22 14.22 8.78
N LYS A 92 8.53 13.13 9.50
CA LYS A 92 9.66 12.23 9.15
C LYS A 92 9.46 11.60 7.77
N LEU A 93 8.27 11.09 7.48
CA LEU A 93 7.93 10.51 6.17
C LEU A 93 8.09 11.52 5.04
N ILE A 94 7.56 12.73 5.21
CA ILE A 94 7.66 13.81 4.20
C ILE A 94 9.12 14.21 3.97
N ASN A 95 9.89 14.40 5.05
CA ASN A 95 11.31 14.75 4.94
C ASN A 95 12.13 13.63 4.29
N GLY A 96 11.83 12.37 4.65
CA GLY A 96 12.47 11.19 4.05
C GLY A 96 12.12 11.06 2.57
N HIS A 97 10.85 11.23 2.20
CA HIS A 97 10.38 11.17 0.81
C HIS A 97 11.06 12.20 -0.07
N ASN A 98 11.13 13.45 0.40
CA ASN A 98 11.73 14.57 -0.32
C ASN A 98 13.27 14.59 -0.34
N SER A 99 13.94 13.57 0.23
CA SER A 99 15.40 13.46 0.18
C SER A 99 15.87 12.87 -1.15
N SER A 100 16.60 13.62 -1.98
CA SER A 100 16.96 13.16 -3.33
C SER A 100 18.08 12.11 -3.38
N ASN A 101 18.98 12.10 -2.38
CA ASN A 101 20.23 11.31 -2.43
C ASN A 101 20.28 10.18 -1.39
N ASN A 102 19.25 10.07 -0.54
CA ASN A 102 19.22 9.12 0.56
C ASN A 102 17.95 8.30 0.48
N TRP A 103 18.04 7.00 0.76
CA TRP A 103 16.88 6.12 0.85
C TRP A 103 16.58 5.84 2.32
N TYR A 104 15.30 5.69 2.64
CA TYR A 104 14.85 5.50 4.02
C TYR A 104 13.91 4.30 4.09
N LYS A 105 14.34 3.22 4.75
CA LYS A 105 13.51 2.06 5.04
C LYS A 105 12.54 2.39 6.18
N MET A 106 11.29 2.05 5.97
CA MET A 106 10.21 2.16 6.96
C MET A 106 10.14 0.88 7.78
N ASN A 107 9.74 1.01 9.04
CA ASN A 107 9.28 -0.13 9.83
C ASN A 107 7.76 -0.29 9.69
N THR A 108 7.22 -1.30 10.35
CA THR A 108 5.80 -1.62 10.29
C THR A 108 4.87 -0.48 10.72
N TYR A 109 5.23 0.31 11.74
CA TYR A 109 4.41 1.43 12.19
C TYR A 109 4.31 2.52 11.11
N TYR A 110 5.42 2.79 10.42
CA TYR A 110 5.44 3.70 9.28
C TYR A 110 4.70 3.13 8.07
N HIS A 111 4.82 1.82 7.78
CA HIS A 111 4.06 1.19 6.71
C HIS A 111 2.54 1.29 6.94
N ALA A 112 2.07 1.04 8.18
CA ALA A 112 0.67 1.20 8.54
C ALA A 112 0.17 2.65 8.36
N LEU A 113 0.98 3.63 8.78
CA LEU A 113 0.63 5.04 8.61
C LEU A 113 0.61 5.46 7.14
N VAL A 114 1.58 5.04 6.34
CA VAL A 114 1.63 5.30 4.89
C VAL A 114 0.43 4.68 4.20
N TYR A 115 0.07 3.44 4.56
CA TYR A 115 -1.11 2.77 4.04
C TYR A 115 -2.37 3.61 4.27
N ASP A 116 -2.62 4.04 5.51
CA ASP A 116 -3.79 4.87 5.85
C ASP A 116 -3.80 6.19 5.06
N CYS A 117 -2.65 6.85 4.93
CA CYS A 117 -2.51 8.09 4.15
C CYS A 117 -2.86 7.89 2.68
N ILE A 118 -2.28 6.85 2.05
CA ILE A 118 -2.48 6.58 0.63
C ILE A 118 -3.92 6.14 0.36
N LYS A 119 -4.50 5.30 1.22
CA LYS A 119 -5.89 4.85 1.05
C LYS A 119 -6.85 6.03 1.04
N SER A 120 -6.78 6.87 2.07
CA SER A 120 -7.63 8.05 2.20
C SER A 120 -7.45 9.01 1.01
N PHE A 121 -6.20 9.24 0.61
CA PHE A 121 -5.91 10.16 -0.49
C PHE A 121 -6.31 9.62 -1.86
N VAL A 122 -6.15 8.32 -2.14
CA VAL A 122 -6.60 7.70 -3.39
C VAL A 122 -8.12 7.83 -3.55
N ASP A 123 -8.90 7.64 -2.48
CA ASP A 123 -10.35 7.81 -2.55
C ASP A 123 -10.72 9.27 -2.92
N ILE A 124 -10.02 10.25 -2.36
CA ILE A 124 -10.18 11.68 -2.69
C ILE A 124 -9.72 11.97 -4.13
N TYR A 125 -8.58 11.44 -4.54
CA TYR A 125 -8.01 11.65 -5.86
C TYR A 125 -8.92 11.10 -6.94
N ASN A 126 -9.39 9.86 -6.79
CA ASN A 126 -10.29 9.23 -7.74
C ASN A 126 -11.64 9.96 -7.82
N SER A 127 -12.13 10.53 -6.71
CA SER A 127 -13.29 11.45 -6.76
C SER A 127 -13.01 12.67 -7.63
N LYS A 128 -11.82 13.29 -7.49
CA LYS A 128 -11.42 14.43 -8.32
C LYS A 128 -11.28 14.05 -9.79
N VAL A 129 -10.73 12.88 -10.10
CA VAL A 129 -10.64 12.38 -11.49
C VAL A 129 -12.03 12.32 -12.14
N ARG A 130 -13.06 11.89 -11.41
CA ARG A 130 -14.44 11.80 -11.92
C ARG A 130 -15.16 13.14 -11.97
N GLU A 131 -15.00 13.97 -10.93
CA GLU A 131 -15.84 15.15 -10.70
C GLU A 131 -15.21 16.47 -11.17
N THR A 132 -13.88 16.57 -11.07
CA THR A 132 -13.11 17.78 -11.42
C THR A 132 -11.76 17.39 -12.06
N PRO A 133 -11.77 16.79 -13.27
CA PRO A 133 -10.57 16.23 -13.90
C PRO A 133 -9.43 17.24 -14.02
N GLU A 134 -9.74 18.51 -14.27
CA GLU A 134 -8.76 19.60 -14.38
C GLU A 134 -7.94 19.78 -13.10
N LYS A 135 -8.58 19.63 -11.93
CA LYS A 135 -7.89 19.69 -10.63
C LYS A 135 -7.11 18.43 -10.31
N ALA A 136 -7.52 17.29 -10.87
CA ALA A 136 -6.78 16.04 -10.72
C ALA A 136 -5.49 16.07 -11.56
N GLU A 137 -5.55 16.66 -12.76
CA GLU A 137 -4.39 16.84 -13.66
C GLU A 137 -3.30 17.72 -13.02
N GLU A 138 -3.69 18.77 -12.29
CA GLU A 138 -2.75 19.64 -11.54
C GLU A 138 -1.85 18.87 -10.56
N LEU A 139 -2.34 17.75 -10.02
CA LEU A 139 -1.59 16.90 -9.08
C LEU A 139 -0.56 16.01 -9.78
N LYS A 140 -0.68 15.79 -11.09
CA LYS A 140 0.26 15.00 -11.92
C LYS A 140 0.53 13.60 -11.35
N ILE A 141 -0.52 12.97 -10.81
CA ILE A 141 -0.47 11.62 -10.23
C ILE A 141 -0.73 10.56 -11.30
N SER A 142 -1.66 10.83 -12.23
CA SER A 142 -1.91 9.98 -13.38
C SER A 142 -2.23 10.81 -14.61
N ASP A 143 -2.16 10.19 -15.79
CA ASP A 143 -2.63 10.75 -17.06
C ASP A 143 -4.17 10.69 -17.18
N GLY A 144 -4.87 11.19 -16.17
CA GLY A 144 -6.34 11.27 -16.12
C GLY A 144 -7.05 9.98 -15.69
N GLY A 145 -6.31 8.94 -15.32
CA GLY A 145 -6.85 7.66 -14.84
C GLY A 145 -7.03 7.61 -13.32
N GLU A 146 -7.93 6.75 -12.84
CA GLU A 146 -8.04 6.45 -11.41
C GLU A 146 -6.84 5.60 -10.93
N VAL A 147 -6.43 5.80 -9.69
CA VAL A 147 -5.43 4.95 -9.03
C VAL A 147 -6.15 3.75 -8.42
N ASP A 148 -5.74 2.55 -8.79
CA ASP A 148 -6.17 1.32 -8.14
C ASP A 148 -5.33 1.11 -6.88
N PHE A 149 -5.94 1.41 -5.73
CA PHE A 149 -5.26 1.33 -4.45
C PHE A 149 -4.76 -0.09 -4.14
N ASP A 150 -5.59 -1.10 -4.41
CA ASP A 150 -5.24 -2.49 -4.07
C ASP A 150 -4.08 -2.94 -4.95
N ASP A 151 -4.09 -2.61 -6.25
CA ASP A 151 -2.94 -2.87 -7.13
C ASP A 151 -1.67 -2.21 -6.58
N TRP A 152 -1.75 -0.92 -6.27
CA TRP A 152 -0.61 -0.13 -5.84
C TRP A 152 0.00 -0.68 -4.54
N VAL A 153 -0.84 -1.00 -3.57
CA VAL A 153 -0.41 -1.62 -2.30
C VAL A 153 0.32 -2.93 -2.55
N ASN A 154 -0.22 -3.80 -3.39
CA ASN A 154 0.39 -5.10 -3.66
C ASN A 154 1.71 -5.00 -4.43
N LEU A 155 1.88 -3.94 -5.25
CA LEU A 155 3.12 -3.74 -5.99
C LEU A 155 4.22 -3.06 -5.17
N PHE A 156 3.86 -2.12 -4.29
CA PHE A 156 4.83 -1.21 -3.68
C PHE A 156 4.99 -1.39 -2.17
N LEU A 157 4.05 -1.97 -1.42
CA LEU A 157 4.28 -2.21 0.01
C LEU A 157 5.01 -3.54 0.21
N PRO A 158 6.22 -3.53 0.83
CA PRO A 158 7.09 -4.71 0.91
C PRO A 158 6.62 -5.75 1.93
N ASP A 159 5.87 -5.32 2.94
CA ASP A 159 5.32 -6.15 4.00
C ASP A 159 3.94 -5.61 4.38
N LEU A 160 2.94 -6.50 4.49
CA LEU A 160 1.58 -6.19 4.94
C LEU A 160 1.20 -6.98 6.20
N ASP A 161 2.18 -7.46 6.97
CA ASP A 161 1.96 -8.31 8.15
C ASP A 161 1.19 -7.59 9.25
N PHE A 162 1.22 -6.26 9.27
CA PHE A 162 0.35 -5.44 10.11
C PHE A 162 -1.15 -5.55 9.81
N HIS A 163 -1.51 -6.25 8.73
CA HIS A 163 -2.89 -6.62 8.40
C HIS A 163 -3.26 -8.06 8.81
N ILE A 164 -2.37 -8.83 9.45
CA ILE A 164 -2.76 -10.14 9.98
C ILE A 164 -3.95 -9.97 10.94
N GLY A 165 -5.03 -10.72 10.67
CA GLY A 165 -6.29 -10.61 11.42
C GLY A 165 -7.19 -9.44 11.02
N LYS A 166 -6.86 -8.72 9.93
CA LYS A 166 -7.70 -7.69 9.32
C LYS A 166 -8.13 -8.14 7.92
N ASP A 167 -9.37 -7.84 7.55
CA ASP A 167 -9.85 -8.11 6.20
C ASP A 167 -9.14 -7.20 5.20
N LEU A 168 -8.35 -7.81 4.31
CA LEU A 168 -7.77 -7.13 3.15
C LEU A 168 -8.75 -7.20 1.97
N SER A 169 -8.89 -6.09 1.25
CA SER A 169 -9.47 -6.11 -0.09
C SER A 169 -8.57 -6.95 -1.02
N GLY A 170 -9.19 -7.73 -1.90
CA GLY A 170 -8.47 -8.57 -2.86
C GLY A 170 -7.85 -9.85 -2.27
N PRO A 171 -8.66 -10.83 -1.78
CA PRO A 171 -8.15 -12.10 -1.25
C PRO A 171 -7.34 -12.93 -2.26
N GLN A 172 -7.41 -12.58 -3.55
CA GLN A 172 -6.63 -13.21 -4.60
C GLN A 172 -5.12 -12.90 -4.54
N TYR A 173 -4.73 -11.80 -3.89
CA TYR A 173 -3.33 -11.35 -3.87
C TYR A 173 -2.43 -12.21 -2.97
N PRO A 174 -1.12 -12.34 -3.30
CA PRO A 174 -0.19 -13.17 -2.54
C PRO A 174 -0.12 -12.82 -1.05
N PHE A 175 -0.02 -11.53 -0.70
CA PHE A 175 0.05 -11.09 0.68
C PHE A 175 -1.22 -11.41 1.47
N ALA A 176 -2.41 -11.26 0.84
CA ALA A 176 -3.67 -11.62 1.47
C ALA A 176 -3.74 -13.13 1.77
N LYS A 177 -3.25 -13.97 0.84
CA LYS A 177 -3.15 -15.42 1.05
C LYS A 177 -2.15 -15.79 2.15
N ARG A 178 -0.97 -15.15 2.17
CA ARG A 178 0.03 -15.35 3.21
C ARG A 178 -0.53 -14.97 4.59
N ASN A 179 -1.10 -13.78 4.71
CA ASN A 179 -1.70 -13.30 5.96
C ASN A 179 -2.82 -14.21 6.46
N LYS A 180 -3.66 -14.71 5.55
CA LYS A 180 -4.70 -15.68 5.90
C LYS A 180 -4.13 -17.01 6.40
N GLY A 181 -3.08 -17.52 5.77
CA GLY A 181 -2.40 -18.73 6.24
C GLY A 181 -1.78 -18.57 7.63
N ILE A 182 -1.18 -17.40 7.90
CA ILE A 182 -0.67 -17.05 9.24
C ILE A 182 -1.81 -16.95 10.25
N GLU A 183 -2.90 -16.27 9.89
CA GLU A 183 -4.08 -16.12 10.74
C GLU A 183 -4.70 -17.49 11.11
N GLU A 184 -4.78 -18.41 10.16
CA GLU A 184 -5.27 -19.78 10.39
C GLU A 184 -4.39 -20.55 11.38
N LYS A 185 -3.06 -20.40 11.29
CA LYS A 185 -2.13 -21.01 12.25
C LYS A 185 -2.24 -20.40 13.64
N ILE A 186 -2.33 -19.06 13.74
CA ILE A 186 -2.56 -18.38 15.02
C ILE A 186 -3.88 -18.85 15.64
N LYS A 187 -4.95 -18.97 14.84
CA LYS A 187 -6.25 -19.51 15.30
C LYS A 187 -6.13 -20.96 15.79
N ALA A 188 -5.39 -21.81 15.08
CA ALA A 188 -5.18 -23.19 15.50
C ALA A 188 -4.42 -23.28 16.84
N ALA A 189 -3.36 -22.48 17.00
CA ALA A 189 -2.57 -22.41 18.23
C ALA A 189 -3.39 -21.89 19.42
N THR A 190 -4.18 -20.83 19.22
CA THR A 190 -5.03 -20.25 20.27
C THR A 190 -6.19 -21.18 20.65
N ASN A 191 -6.80 -21.89 19.69
CA ASN A 191 -7.79 -22.94 19.96
C ASN A 191 -7.21 -24.11 20.77
N ASN A 192 -5.90 -24.36 20.69
CA ASN A 192 -5.19 -25.35 21.50
C ASN A 192 -4.75 -24.83 22.88
N GLY A 193 -5.20 -23.63 23.27
CA GLY A 193 -5.00 -23.07 24.61
C GLY A 193 -3.76 -22.19 24.76
N LYS A 194 -3.03 -21.88 23.68
CA LYS A 194 -1.93 -20.89 23.73
C LYS A 194 -2.49 -19.45 23.79
N SER A 195 -1.74 -18.54 24.40
CA SER A 195 -2.03 -17.11 24.29
C SER A 195 -1.82 -16.62 22.85
N PHE A 196 -2.42 -15.49 22.49
CA PHE A 196 -2.21 -14.88 21.17
C PHE A 196 -0.74 -14.46 21.00
N GLU A 197 -0.11 -13.96 22.06
CA GLU A 197 1.29 -13.58 22.09
C GLU A 197 2.22 -14.77 21.82
N ASP A 198 1.98 -15.90 22.49
CA ASP A 198 2.78 -17.12 22.28
C ASP A 198 2.57 -17.68 20.87
N ALA A 199 1.34 -17.64 20.35
CA ALA A 199 1.02 -18.06 18.99
C ALA A 199 1.69 -17.17 17.94
N LEU A 200 1.74 -15.85 18.16
CA LEU A 200 2.45 -14.91 17.29
C LEU A 200 3.96 -15.16 17.27
N LEU A 201 4.56 -15.45 18.42
CA LEU A 201 6.00 -15.75 18.51
C LEU A 201 6.36 -17.06 17.80
N GLU A 202 5.46 -18.05 17.80
CA GLU A 202 5.66 -19.32 17.08
C GLU A 202 5.62 -19.14 15.56
N VAL A 203 4.68 -18.34 15.03
CA VAL A 203 4.60 -18.07 13.59
C VAL A 203 5.66 -17.09 13.10
N LYS A 204 6.25 -16.29 14.01
CA LYS A 204 7.29 -15.32 13.67
C LYS A 204 8.44 -15.97 12.91
N ASP A 205 9.03 -17.02 13.47
CA ASP A 205 10.20 -17.69 12.90
C ASP A 205 9.85 -18.47 11.62
N GLU A 206 8.63 -19.03 11.55
CA GLU A 206 8.20 -19.80 10.39
C GLU A 206 7.93 -18.93 9.15
N TYR A 207 7.46 -17.69 9.36
CA TYR A 207 7.06 -16.78 8.29
C TYR A 207 7.99 -15.58 8.11
N ASP A 208 9.11 -15.56 8.85
CA ASP A 208 10.09 -14.47 8.86
C ASP A 208 9.45 -13.10 9.14
N ILE A 209 8.62 -13.03 10.20
CA ILE A 209 7.89 -11.81 10.57
C ILE A 209 8.80 -10.88 11.39
N ASP A 210 8.93 -9.64 10.94
CA ASP A 210 9.73 -8.61 11.62
C ASP A 210 9.26 -8.34 13.06
N ASP A 211 10.19 -8.02 13.96
CA ASP A 211 9.89 -7.67 15.36
C ASP A 211 8.95 -6.47 15.48
N SER A 212 9.06 -5.48 14.59
CA SER A 212 8.12 -4.36 14.56
C SER A 212 6.71 -4.79 14.18
N SER A 213 6.57 -5.82 13.34
CA SER A 213 5.27 -6.39 12.95
C SER A 213 4.65 -7.16 14.12
N ILE A 214 5.44 -7.96 14.85
CA ILE A 214 4.96 -8.61 16.09
C ILE A 214 4.50 -7.59 17.13
N ASN A 215 5.27 -6.53 17.36
CA ASN A 215 4.90 -5.49 18.31
C ASN A 215 3.64 -4.73 17.89
N PHE A 216 3.51 -4.44 16.59
CA PHE A 216 2.32 -3.79 16.03
C PHE A 216 1.07 -4.65 16.21
N LEU A 217 1.14 -5.96 15.91
CA LEU A 217 0.02 -6.90 16.05
C LEU A 217 -0.43 -7.08 17.50
N GLN A 218 0.48 -6.90 18.45
CA GLN A 218 0.18 -6.86 19.88
C GLN A 218 -0.36 -5.50 20.36
N ASN A 219 -0.64 -4.56 19.44
CA ASN A 219 -1.07 -3.18 19.74
C ASN A 219 -0.12 -2.43 20.68
N LYS A 220 1.18 -2.75 20.66
CA LYS A 220 2.17 -2.04 21.48
C LYS A 220 2.38 -0.63 20.92
N GLU A 221 2.34 0.33 21.83
CA GLU A 221 2.62 1.72 21.50
C GLU A 221 4.03 1.86 20.91
N ILE A 222 4.14 2.72 19.90
CA ILE A 222 5.40 2.96 19.20
C ILE A 222 6.45 3.52 20.17
N ASN A 223 7.63 2.90 20.20
CA ASN A 223 8.76 3.35 21.02
C ASN A 223 9.67 4.33 20.25
N LYS A 224 10.62 4.96 20.95
CA LYS A 224 11.54 5.95 20.36
C LYS A 224 12.40 5.41 19.22
N GLU A 225 12.81 4.15 19.30
CA GLU A 225 13.63 3.50 18.25
C GLU A 225 12.82 3.31 16.97
N ASN A 226 11.56 2.90 17.12
CA ASN A 226 10.63 2.74 16.01
C ASN A 226 10.08 4.07 15.46
N MET A 227 10.35 5.20 16.11
CA MET A 227 10.04 6.54 15.59
C MET A 227 11.09 7.08 14.62
N GLU A 228 12.13 6.31 14.31
CA GLU A 228 13.15 6.70 13.34
C GLU A 228 13.01 5.92 12.02
N LEU A 229 13.35 6.59 10.93
CA LEU A 229 13.48 5.95 9.62
C LEU A 229 14.90 5.40 9.47
N PHE A 230 15.03 4.19 8.93
CA PHE A 230 16.33 3.55 8.78
C PHE A 230 17.00 4.06 7.51
N TYR A 231 18.15 4.72 7.69
CA TYR A 231 18.95 5.21 6.58
C TYR A 231 19.51 4.05 5.75
N THR A 232 19.38 4.16 4.44
CA THR A 232 20.04 3.31 3.44
C THR A 232 20.53 4.17 2.27
N SER A 233 21.53 3.69 1.53
CA SER A 233 22.25 4.47 0.50
C SER A 233 21.86 4.07 -0.91
N VAL A 234 21.87 5.03 -1.84
CA VAL A 234 21.78 4.77 -3.30
C VAL A 234 22.93 3.86 -3.77
N GLU A 235 24.09 3.92 -3.12
CA GLU A 235 25.30 3.15 -3.43
C GLU A 235 25.20 1.65 -3.09
N ASN A 236 24.13 1.24 -2.40
CA ASN A 236 23.77 -0.15 -2.17
C ASN A 236 22.35 -0.34 -2.72
N PRO A 237 22.20 -0.72 -4.00
CA PRO A 237 20.93 -0.68 -4.69
C PRO A 237 19.93 -1.64 -4.03
N ILE A 238 19.06 -1.08 -3.19
CA ILE A 238 17.98 -1.78 -2.48
C ILE A 238 17.00 -2.52 -3.40
N TYR A 239 17.13 -2.36 -4.72
CA TYR A 239 16.27 -2.94 -5.75
C TYR A 239 16.99 -3.85 -6.73
N GLU A 240 18.31 -4.05 -6.59
CA GLU A 240 19.09 -4.87 -7.55
C GLU A 240 18.51 -6.28 -7.67
N TYR A 241 18.21 -6.90 -6.53
CA TYR A 241 17.60 -8.23 -6.45
C TYR A 241 16.26 -8.38 -7.20
N LEU A 242 15.51 -7.28 -7.41
CA LEU A 242 14.23 -7.33 -8.15
C LEU A 242 14.41 -7.48 -9.65
N THR A 243 15.57 -7.04 -10.16
CA THR A 243 15.89 -7.02 -11.59
C THR A 243 16.77 -8.19 -12.00
N GLU A 244 17.43 -8.82 -11.03
CA GLU A 244 18.14 -10.07 -11.25
C GLU A 244 17.15 -11.19 -11.59
N LYS A 245 17.54 -12.04 -12.55
CA LYS A 245 16.77 -13.22 -12.94
C LYS A 245 17.13 -14.33 -11.97
N GLU A 246 16.15 -14.80 -11.21
CA GLU A 246 16.38 -15.87 -10.24
C GLU A 246 16.25 -17.25 -10.92
N ASP A 247 17.18 -18.15 -10.57
CA ASP A 247 17.06 -19.56 -10.88
C ASP A 247 16.13 -20.22 -9.85
N GLY A 248 14.87 -20.42 -10.26
CA GLY A 248 13.93 -21.37 -9.66
C GLY A 248 13.66 -21.23 -8.16
N SER A 249 12.61 -20.50 -7.80
CA SER A 249 11.85 -20.79 -6.57
C SER A 249 10.36 -20.53 -6.75
N TRP A 250 9.55 -21.10 -5.85
CA TRP A 250 8.14 -21.47 -6.00
C TRP A 250 7.25 -20.52 -6.84
N GLY A 251 6.82 -21.00 -8.01
CA GLY A 251 5.96 -20.27 -8.95
C GLY A 251 6.69 -19.60 -10.12
N ALA A 252 8.02 -19.58 -10.10
CA ALA A 252 8.85 -18.98 -11.13
C ALA A 252 8.72 -19.67 -12.50
N VAL A 253 8.57 -18.85 -13.54
CA VAL A 253 9.09 -19.20 -14.87
C VAL A 253 10.61 -19.04 -14.76
N GLU A 254 11.34 -20.12 -15.00
CA GLU A 254 12.81 -20.16 -14.91
C GLU A 254 13.45 -19.01 -15.72
N GLY A 255 14.21 -18.14 -15.06
CA GLY A 255 14.90 -17.02 -15.71
C GLY A 255 14.11 -15.71 -15.84
N GLU A 256 12.99 -15.54 -15.12
CA GLU A 256 12.30 -14.24 -14.95
C GLU A 256 12.75 -13.50 -13.69
N SER A 257 12.69 -12.16 -13.73
CA SER A 257 12.96 -11.32 -12.55
C SER A 257 11.73 -11.25 -11.64
N LEU A 258 11.93 -10.98 -10.35
CA LEU A 258 10.81 -10.79 -9.40
C LEU A 258 9.91 -9.62 -9.82
N LEU A 259 10.49 -8.58 -10.43
CA LEU A 259 9.74 -7.44 -10.95
C LEU A 259 8.78 -7.86 -12.08
N ASP A 260 9.26 -8.68 -13.01
CA ASP A 260 8.47 -9.19 -14.14
C ASP A 260 7.30 -10.06 -13.63
N GLN A 261 7.60 -11.00 -12.73
CA GLN A 261 6.60 -11.87 -12.11
C GLN A 261 5.50 -11.07 -11.40
N ALA A 262 5.87 -10.01 -10.67
CA ALA A 262 4.92 -9.15 -9.98
C ALA A 262 3.98 -8.43 -10.97
N TYR A 263 4.50 -7.95 -12.10
CA TYR A 263 3.66 -7.31 -13.13
C TYR A 263 2.80 -8.33 -13.89
N TYR A 264 3.33 -9.51 -14.19
CA TYR A 264 2.56 -10.58 -14.81
C TYR A 264 1.37 -11.01 -13.93
N LEU A 265 1.62 -11.23 -12.64
CA LEU A 265 0.57 -11.55 -11.69
C LEU A 265 -0.45 -10.42 -11.56
N GLY A 266 0.01 -9.17 -11.46
CA GLY A 266 -0.84 -7.97 -11.44
C GLY A 266 -1.77 -7.93 -12.66
N SER A 267 -1.24 -8.13 -13.86
CA SER A 267 -2.03 -8.13 -15.10
C SER A 267 -3.11 -9.21 -15.10
N THR A 268 -2.79 -10.41 -14.62
CA THR A 268 -3.72 -11.55 -14.56
C THR A 268 -4.89 -11.26 -13.61
N LEU A 269 -4.59 -10.66 -12.45
CA LEU A 269 -5.59 -10.36 -11.44
C LEU A 269 -6.45 -9.14 -11.81
N LYS A 270 -5.83 -8.06 -12.32
CA LYS A 270 -6.51 -6.78 -12.59
C LYS A 270 -7.30 -6.72 -13.86
N VAL A 271 -6.80 -7.28 -14.95
CA VAL A 271 -7.56 -7.32 -16.21
C VAL A 271 -8.87 -8.09 -16.03
N TRP A 272 -8.86 -9.11 -15.16
CA TRP A 272 -10.08 -9.83 -14.77
C TRP A 272 -11.09 -8.96 -14.01
N GLU A 273 -10.64 -8.09 -13.12
CA GLU A 273 -11.50 -7.15 -12.39
C GLU A 273 -12.05 -6.06 -13.31
N TRP A 274 -11.21 -5.49 -14.18
CA TRP A 274 -11.65 -4.47 -15.15
C TRP A 274 -12.67 -5.02 -16.14
N ARG A 275 -12.47 -6.24 -16.66
CA ARG A 275 -13.47 -6.88 -17.53
C ARG A 275 -14.82 -7.07 -16.86
N LYS A 276 -14.84 -7.53 -15.60
CA LYS A 276 -16.10 -7.64 -14.84
C LYS A 276 -16.80 -6.29 -14.66
N LYS A 277 -16.02 -5.22 -14.48
CA LYS A 277 -16.56 -3.86 -14.37
C LYS A 277 -17.10 -3.37 -15.72
N GLU A 278 -16.36 -3.52 -16.80
CA GLU A 278 -16.78 -3.18 -18.17
C GLU A 278 -18.03 -3.95 -18.59
N ASP A 279 -18.09 -5.27 -18.30
CA ASP A 279 -19.27 -6.10 -18.57
C ASP A 279 -20.51 -5.60 -17.79
N ALA A 280 -20.31 -5.18 -16.54
CA ALA A 280 -21.38 -4.60 -15.71
C ALA A 280 -21.82 -3.22 -16.21
N GLU A 281 -20.88 -2.36 -16.63
CA GLU A 281 -21.16 -1.04 -17.20
C GLU A 281 -21.86 -1.15 -18.56
N SER A 282 -21.40 -2.04 -19.43
CA SER A 282 -22.06 -2.37 -20.71
C SER A 282 -23.50 -2.85 -20.47
N PHE A 283 -23.71 -3.73 -19.50
CA PHE A 283 -25.03 -4.21 -19.13
C PHE A 283 -25.93 -3.07 -18.62
N MET A 284 -25.41 -2.18 -17.78
CA MET A 284 -26.14 -1.01 -17.27
C MET A 284 -26.45 0.00 -18.38
N GLU A 285 -25.53 0.23 -19.32
CA GLU A 285 -25.76 1.08 -20.49
C GLU A 285 -26.86 0.50 -21.40
N ASP A 286 -26.82 -0.80 -21.66
CA ASP A 286 -27.83 -1.49 -22.48
C ASP A 286 -29.20 -1.47 -21.80
N MET A 287 -29.24 -1.61 -20.46
CA MET A 287 -30.45 -1.43 -19.66
C MET A 287 -30.96 0.01 -19.71
N ALA A 288 -30.08 1.01 -19.63
CA ALA A 288 -30.46 2.42 -19.73
C ALA A 288 -30.96 2.80 -21.14
N LYS A 289 -30.40 2.20 -22.20
CA LYS A 289 -30.84 2.37 -23.59
C LYS A 289 -32.19 1.69 -23.85
N SER A 290 -32.48 0.58 -23.18
CA SER A 290 -33.76 -0.14 -23.31
C SER A 290 -34.90 0.48 -22.48
N ILE A 291 -34.60 1.19 -21.39
CA ILE A 291 -35.58 1.98 -20.62
C ILE A 291 -35.97 3.31 -21.31
N LYS A 292 -35.13 3.82 -22.22
CA LYS A 292 -35.41 5.03 -23.02
C LYS A 292 -36.21 4.78 -24.32
N LYS A 293 -36.77 3.58 -24.49
CA LYS A 293 -37.65 3.19 -25.61
C LYS A 293 -39.05 2.91 -25.11
#